data_AF-A0A528B5B6-F1
#
_entry.id   AF-A0A528B5B6-F1
#
_cell.length_a   1.000
_cell.length_b   1.000
_cell.length_c   1.000
_cell.angle_alpha   90.00
_cell.angle_beta   90.00
_cell.angle_gamma   90.00
#
_symmetry.space_group_name_H-M   'P 1'
#
loop_
_entity.id
_entity.type
_entity.pdbx_description
1 polymer ?
#
loop_
_entity_poly.entity_id
_entity_poly.type
_entity_poly.pdbx_seq_one_letter_code
_entity_poly.pdbx_strand_id
1 'polypeptide(L)'
;SALRGRPVDAVAEREGEGTIDDDDAVGAPDADTESADNTFAQHFADIDAVLARSERLLTEHGAKTALQPLARVEPSGRDPLIYDQDWDEAERLSRWRDTISEADALPASLGAAVLWDAWETLEPLQRQHWLGSILVGSYLRSRGKVASHLLAFNVGLKAISR
;
A
#
# COMPACT_ATOMS: atom_id res chain seq x y z
N SER A 1 48.03 -20.89 -8.99
CA SER A 1 47.61 -21.70 -10.16
C SER A 1 46.10 -21.90 -10.06
N ALA A 2 45.25 -21.10 -10.71
CA ALA A 2 45.04 -20.87 -12.15
C ALA A 2 43.99 -21.83 -12.75
N LEU A 3 42.99 -21.22 -13.42
CA LEU A 3 41.87 -21.72 -14.27
C LEU A 3 40.53 -21.20 -13.71
N ARG A 4 40.00 -20.00 -14.01
CA ARG A 4 39.73 -19.27 -15.28
C ARG A 4 38.95 -20.09 -16.32
N GLY A 5 37.69 -19.70 -16.51
CA GLY A 5 36.89 -19.80 -17.74
C GLY A 5 35.72 -18.80 -17.60
N ARG A 6 35.98 -17.50 -17.78
CA ARG A 6 35.89 -16.70 -19.03
C ARG A 6 34.43 -16.58 -19.55
N PRO A 7 33.88 -15.35 -19.63
CA PRO A 7 32.58 -15.07 -20.23
C PRO A 7 32.67 -15.12 -21.76
N VAL A 8 31.58 -15.50 -22.40
CA VAL A 8 31.42 -15.47 -23.85
C VAL A 8 31.00 -14.05 -24.23
N ASP A 9 31.91 -13.31 -24.85
CA ASP A 9 31.65 -12.03 -25.50
C ASP A 9 31.04 -12.25 -26.89
N ALA A 10 30.07 -11.38 -27.18
CA ALA A 10 29.82 -10.69 -28.45
C ALA A 10 29.52 -11.51 -29.73
N VAL A 11 28.44 -11.11 -30.40
CA VAL A 11 28.45 -10.33 -31.66
C VAL A 11 27.12 -10.60 -32.38
N ALA A 12 26.34 -9.55 -32.62
CA ALA A 12 25.90 -9.15 -33.96
C ALA A 12 24.73 -8.16 -33.85
N GLU A 13 25.06 -6.88 -33.96
CA GLU A 13 24.16 -5.91 -34.58
C GLU A 13 23.87 -6.40 -36.01
N ARG A 14 22.59 -6.47 -36.36
CA ARG A 14 22.14 -6.28 -37.74
C ARG A 14 20.82 -5.53 -37.70
N GLU A 15 20.95 -4.23 -37.91
CA GLU A 15 19.92 -3.41 -38.53
C GLU A 15 19.52 -4.08 -39.85
N GLY A 16 18.25 -4.47 -39.92
CA GLY A 16 17.61 -4.98 -41.11
C GLY A 16 16.42 -4.10 -41.41
N GLU A 17 16.71 -2.95 -42.02
CA GLU A 17 15.72 -2.09 -42.66
C GLU A 17 15.11 -2.87 -43.84
N GLY A 18 13.93 -3.42 -43.61
CA GLY A 18 13.12 -4.08 -44.62
C GLY A 18 12.06 -3.10 -45.12
N THR A 19 12.40 -2.33 -46.15
CA THR A 19 11.41 -1.75 -47.06
C THR A 19 10.63 -2.90 -47.69
N ILE A 20 9.34 -2.98 -47.38
CA ILE A 20 8.39 -3.79 -48.14
C ILE A 20 7.56 -2.78 -48.91
N ASP A 21 7.93 -2.58 -50.18
CA ASP A 21 7.06 -1.93 -51.16
C ASP A 21 5.79 -2.77 -51.31
N ASP A 22 4.65 -2.08 -51.27
CA ASP A 22 3.33 -2.53 -51.65
C ASP A 22 3.36 -3.15 -53.07
N ASP A 23 2.75 -4.32 -53.25
CA ASP A 23 1.58 -4.45 -54.15
C ASP A 23 0.93 -5.85 -54.07
N ASP A 24 -0.39 -5.81 -54.10
CA ASP A 24 -1.33 -6.81 -54.62
C ASP A 24 -1.46 -8.21 -53.96
N ALA A 25 -2.50 -8.34 -53.13
CA ALA A 25 -3.58 -9.31 -53.37
C ALA A 25 -4.75 -9.06 -52.40
N VAL A 26 -5.76 -8.36 -52.89
CA VAL A 26 -7.06 -8.19 -52.23
C VAL A 26 -7.74 -9.56 -52.09
N GLY A 27 -7.65 -10.14 -50.89
CA GLY A 27 -8.42 -11.29 -50.45
C GLY A 27 -9.16 -10.93 -49.17
N ALA A 28 -10.43 -10.54 -49.30
CA ALA A 28 -11.30 -10.23 -48.18
C ALA A 28 -11.35 -11.37 -47.15
N PRO A 29 -11.22 -11.09 -45.85
CA PRO A 29 -12.00 -11.77 -44.84
C PRO A 29 -13.29 -11.00 -44.63
N ASP A 30 -14.36 -11.77 -44.63
CA ASP A 30 -15.74 -11.34 -44.46
C ASP A 30 -15.97 -10.49 -43.21
N ALA A 31 -16.96 -9.61 -43.33
CA ALA A 31 -17.43 -8.69 -42.31
C ALA A 31 -17.76 -9.39 -40.98
N ASP A 32 -17.02 -9.06 -39.91
CA ASP A 32 -17.49 -9.09 -38.51
C ASP A 32 -16.50 -8.46 -37.50
N THR A 33 -15.43 -7.79 -37.94
CA THR A 33 -14.44 -7.14 -37.04
C THR A 33 -14.76 -5.66 -36.74
N GLU A 34 -15.44 -4.94 -37.63
CA GLU A 34 -15.81 -3.53 -37.42
C GLU A 34 -16.89 -3.33 -36.34
N SER A 35 -17.79 -4.32 -36.17
CA SER A 35 -18.88 -4.25 -35.19
C SER A 35 -18.37 -4.44 -33.75
N ALA A 36 -17.38 -5.33 -33.56
CA ALA A 36 -16.74 -5.58 -32.27
C ALA A 36 -15.84 -4.39 -31.86
N ASP A 37 -15.10 -3.79 -32.80
CA ASP A 37 -14.25 -2.63 -32.55
C ASP A 37 -15.08 -1.38 -32.19
N ASN A 38 -16.21 -1.17 -32.88
CA ASN A 38 -17.15 -0.11 -32.54
C ASN A 38 -17.82 -0.33 -31.17
N THR A 39 -18.11 -1.59 -30.79
CA THR A 39 -18.65 -1.93 -29.46
C THR A 39 -17.63 -1.67 -28.34
N PHE A 40 -16.37 -2.04 -28.57
CA PHE A 40 -15.29 -1.81 -27.61
C PHE A 40 -14.97 -0.32 -27.46
N ALA A 41 -14.93 0.44 -28.56
CA ALA A 41 -14.81 1.90 -28.54
C ALA A 41 -15.98 2.57 -27.80
N GLN A 42 -17.21 2.06 -27.97
CA GLN A 42 -18.38 2.54 -27.24
C GLN A 42 -18.23 2.35 -25.72
N HIS A 43 -17.69 1.21 -25.26
CA HIS A 43 -17.44 0.98 -23.84
C HIS A 43 -16.41 1.96 -23.25
N PHE A 44 -15.37 2.33 -23.99
CA PHE A 44 -14.43 3.37 -23.55
C PHE A 44 -15.09 4.74 -23.49
N ALA A 45 -15.90 5.10 -24.49
CA ALA A 45 -16.64 6.35 -24.48
C ALA A 45 -17.60 6.44 -23.27
N ASP A 46 -18.23 5.33 -22.89
CA ASP A 46 -19.09 5.25 -21.71
C ASP A 46 -18.29 5.45 -20.40
N ILE A 47 -17.10 4.85 -20.29
CA ILE A 47 -16.19 5.03 -19.15
C ILE A 47 -15.74 6.50 -19.07
N ASP A 48 -15.32 7.09 -20.18
CA ASP A 48 -14.89 8.49 -20.26
C ASP A 48 -16.02 9.44 -19.89
N ALA A 49 -17.26 9.14 -20.31
CA ALA A 49 -18.43 9.93 -19.93
C ALA A 49 -18.70 9.88 -18.41
N VAL A 50 -18.51 8.72 -17.77
CA VAL A 50 -18.63 8.57 -16.31
C VAL A 50 -17.50 9.31 -15.58
N LEU A 51 -16.27 9.23 -16.09
CA LEU A 51 -15.11 9.94 -15.53
C LEU A 51 -15.30 11.46 -15.63
N ALA A 52 -15.70 11.97 -16.80
CA ALA A 52 -15.97 13.40 -17.00
C ALA A 52 -17.12 13.91 -16.12
N ARG A 53 -18.16 13.10 -15.90
CA ARG A 53 -19.23 13.43 -14.95
C ARG A 53 -18.71 13.48 -13.51
N SER A 54 -17.89 12.53 -13.12
CA SER A 54 -17.29 12.47 -11.78
C SER A 54 -16.36 13.66 -11.53
N GLU A 55 -15.52 14.02 -12.51
CA GLU A 55 -14.62 15.17 -12.43
C GLU A 55 -15.38 16.49 -12.30
N ARG A 56 -16.46 16.69 -13.08
CA ARG A 56 -17.33 17.86 -12.92
C ARG A 56 -17.97 17.89 -11.54
N LEU A 57 -18.52 16.77 -11.06
CA LEU A 57 -19.08 16.71 -9.70
C LEU A 57 -18.02 17.03 -8.64
N LEU A 58 -16.82 16.49 -8.75
CA LEU A 58 -15.72 16.76 -7.82
C LEU A 58 -15.27 18.23 -7.88
N THR A 59 -15.26 18.84 -9.06
CA THR A 59 -14.89 20.25 -9.23
C THR A 59 -15.99 21.18 -8.72
N GLU A 60 -17.26 20.89 -9.00
CA GLU A 60 -18.41 21.64 -8.51
C GLU A 60 -18.54 21.56 -6.98
N HIS A 61 -18.30 20.39 -6.39
CA HIS A 61 -18.33 20.20 -4.94
C HIS A 61 -17.03 20.68 -4.28
N GLY A 62 -15.87 20.48 -4.91
CA GLY A 62 -14.58 20.97 -4.45
C GLY A 62 -14.49 22.50 -4.42
N ALA A 63 -15.06 23.17 -5.43
CA ALA A 63 -15.16 24.63 -5.48
C ALA A 63 -16.12 25.17 -4.40
N LYS A 64 -17.19 24.43 -4.04
CA LYS A 64 -18.06 24.77 -2.90
C LYS A 64 -17.36 24.58 -1.56
N THR A 65 -16.49 23.58 -1.44
CA THR A 65 -15.64 23.37 -0.25
C THR A 65 -14.62 24.49 -0.07
N ALA A 66 -14.07 25.04 -1.15
CA ALA A 66 -13.12 26.16 -1.11
C ALA A 66 -13.72 27.50 -0.60
N LEU A 67 -15.05 27.62 -0.57
CA LEU A 67 -15.77 28.81 -0.09
C LEU A 67 -16.26 28.70 1.36
N GLN A 68 -16.12 27.54 2.00
CA GLN A 68 -16.22 27.47 3.45
C GLN A 68 -14.90 27.95 4.03
N PRO A 69 -14.90 28.83 5.06
CA PRO A 69 -13.66 29.19 5.73
C PRO A 69 -13.01 27.89 6.17
N LEU A 70 -11.77 27.64 5.71
CA LEU A 70 -10.96 26.50 6.15
C LEU A 70 -11.11 26.43 7.67
N ALA A 71 -11.88 25.46 8.14
CA ALA A 71 -11.87 25.07 9.54
C ALA A 71 -10.40 24.86 9.85
N ARG A 72 -9.89 25.68 10.77
CA ARG A 72 -8.50 25.78 11.18
C ARG A 72 -7.73 24.50 10.86
N VAL A 73 -6.87 24.56 9.84
CA VAL A 73 -5.92 23.48 9.57
C VAL A 73 -4.95 23.50 10.73
N GLU A 74 -5.28 22.72 11.75
CA GLU A 74 -4.44 22.40 12.89
C GLU A 74 -3.11 21.77 12.41
N PRO A 75 -2.02 21.89 13.18
CA PRO A 75 -0.66 21.59 12.74
C PRO A 75 -0.42 20.13 12.34
N SER A 76 -1.38 19.22 12.60
CA SER A 76 -1.30 17.82 12.19
C SER A 76 -1.52 17.60 10.69
N GLY A 77 -2.11 18.58 9.97
CA GLY A 77 -2.43 18.44 8.54
C GLY A 77 -3.41 17.30 8.22
N ARG A 78 -4.04 16.71 9.25
CA ARG A 78 -5.01 15.62 9.12
C ARG A 78 -6.43 16.15 9.20
N ASP A 79 -7.34 15.52 8.45
CA ASP A 79 -8.75 15.89 8.41
C ASP A 79 -9.40 15.77 9.80
N PRO A 80 -9.91 16.87 10.39
CA PRO A 80 -10.59 16.88 11.69
C PRO A 80 -11.85 15.99 11.74
N LEU A 81 -12.47 15.67 10.61
CA LEU A 81 -13.60 14.74 10.56
C LEU A 81 -13.17 13.28 10.73
N ILE A 82 -11.88 13.01 10.51
CA ILE A 82 -11.30 11.67 10.54
C ILE A 82 -10.52 11.44 11.83
N TYR A 83 -9.89 12.48 12.39
CA TYR A 83 -9.02 12.40 13.57
C TYR A 83 -9.56 13.25 14.72
N ASP A 84 -9.54 12.67 15.92
CA ASP A 84 -9.75 13.40 17.16
C ASP A 84 -8.55 14.33 17.43
N GLN A 85 -8.80 15.63 17.59
CA GLN A 85 -7.77 16.64 17.84
C GLN A 85 -7.24 16.61 19.28
N ASP A 86 -8.05 16.13 20.23
CA ASP A 86 -7.66 16.05 21.64
C ASP A 86 -6.80 14.80 21.92
N TRP A 87 -6.58 13.97 20.89
CA TRP A 87 -5.79 12.75 20.99
C TRP A 87 -4.30 13.01 20.78
N ASP A 88 -3.56 13.11 21.89
CA ASP A 88 -2.10 13.24 21.85
C ASP A 88 -1.42 11.88 21.50
N GLU A 89 -1.30 11.60 20.20
CA GLU A 89 -0.59 10.41 19.70
C GLU A 89 0.89 10.39 20.15
N ALA A 90 1.54 11.55 20.23
CA ALA A 90 2.96 11.63 20.54
C ALA A 90 3.21 11.23 22.00
N GLU A 91 2.42 11.77 22.92
CA GLU A 91 2.49 11.42 24.33
C GLU A 91 2.15 9.95 24.55
N ARG A 92 1.04 9.46 24.00
CA ARG A 92 0.63 8.05 24.17
C ARG A 92 1.66 7.08 23.57
N LEU A 93 2.22 7.40 22.40
CA LEU A 93 3.28 6.60 21.80
C LEU A 93 4.56 6.62 22.65
N SER A 94 4.90 7.76 23.26
CA SER A 94 6.01 7.83 24.21
C SER A 94 5.78 6.90 25.40
N ARG A 95 4.60 6.99 26.04
CA ARG A 95 4.23 6.11 27.16
C ARG A 95 4.28 4.64 26.77
N TRP A 96 3.80 4.28 25.58
CA TRP A 96 3.91 2.92 25.09
C TRP A 96 5.37 2.49 24.89
N ARG A 97 6.22 3.37 24.33
CA ARG A 97 7.66 3.07 24.17
C ARG A 97 8.38 2.88 25.50
N ASP A 98 7.98 3.58 26.54
CA ASP A 98 8.59 3.43 27.87
C ASP A 98 8.39 2.00 28.42
N THR A 99 7.28 1.34 28.06
CA THR A 99 7.01 -0.07 28.44
C THR A 99 7.98 -1.08 27.83
N ILE A 100 8.74 -0.72 26.78
CA ILE A 100 9.75 -1.59 26.16
C ILE A 100 10.84 -1.95 27.17
N SER A 101 11.25 -1.00 28.01
CA SER A 101 12.27 -1.24 29.04
C SER A 101 11.84 -2.28 30.07
N GLU A 102 10.57 -2.26 30.47
CA GLU A 102 9.97 -3.25 31.37
C GLU A 102 9.87 -4.61 30.67
N ALA A 103 9.40 -4.63 29.42
CA ALA A 103 9.31 -5.85 28.62
C ALA A 103 10.68 -6.51 28.42
N ASP A 104 11.76 -5.72 28.30
CA ASP A 104 13.12 -6.22 28.13
C ASP A 104 13.65 -7.00 29.34
N ALA A 105 13.17 -6.71 30.55
CA ALA A 105 13.48 -7.46 31.75
C ALA A 105 12.79 -8.83 31.81
N LEU A 106 11.80 -9.09 30.95
CA LEU A 106 11.00 -10.31 30.93
C LEU A 106 11.46 -11.30 29.84
N PRO A 107 11.10 -12.60 29.96
CA PRO A 107 11.20 -13.54 28.85
C PRO A 107 10.49 -12.99 27.61
N ALA A 108 11.08 -13.12 26.43
CA ALA A 108 10.60 -12.46 25.20
C ALA A 108 9.12 -12.71 24.87
N SER A 109 8.58 -13.90 25.17
CA SER A 109 7.16 -14.20 24.98
C SER A 109 6.25 -13.42 25.94
N LEU A 110 6.68 -13.25 27.20
CA LEU A 110 5.94 -12.47 28.19
C LEU A 110 6.08 -10.97 27.92
N GLY A 111 7.28 -10.50 27.57
CA GLY A 111 7.49 -9.11 27.14
C GLY A 111 6.65 -8.74 25.93
N ALA A 112 6.49 -9.65 24.96
CA ALA A 112 5.60 -9.44 23.82
C ALA A 112 4.12 -9.33 24.22
N ALA A 113 3.66 -10.14 25.19
CA ALA A 113 2.30 -10.04 25.72
C ALA A 113 2.06 -8.72 26.46
N VAL A 114 3.03 -8.25 27.25
CA VAL A 114 2.96 -6.94 27.94
C VAL A 114 2.91 -5.79 26.93
N LEU A 115 3.76 -5.81 25.91
CA LEU A 115 3.76 -4.79 24.85
C LEU A 115 2.44 -4.75 24.06
N TRP A 116 1.85 -5.93 23.83
CA TRP A 116 0.54 -6.04 23.20
C TRP A 116 -0.55 -5.45 24.10
N ASP A 117 -0.62 -5.86 25.36
CA ASP A 117 -1.61 -5.35 26.33
C ASP A 117 -1.50 -3.82 26.52
N ALA A 118 -0.27 -3.31 26.60
CA ALA A 118 -0.02 -1.86 26.66
C ALA A 118 -0.47 -1.15 25.39
N TRP A 119 -0.34 -1.76 24.21
CA TRP A 119 -0.84 -1.19 22.96
C TRP A 119 -2.36 -1.12 22.93
N GLU A 120 -3.03 -2.20 23.35
CA GLU A 120 -4.49 -2.27 23.45
C GLU A 120 -5.06 -1.26 24.45
N THR A 121 -4.32 -1.00 25.54
CA THR A 121 -4.78 -0.12 26.62
C THR A 121 -4.49 1.36 26.34
N LEU A 122 -3.30 1.68 25.82
CA LEU A 122 -2.89 3.07 25.57
C LEU A 122 -3.42 3.61 24.24
N GLU A 123 -3.68 2.71 23.27
CA GLU A 123 -4.06 3.03 21.91
C GLU A 123 -3.23 4.20 21.34
N PRO A 124 -1.91 4.03 21.15
CA PRO A 124 -1.04 5.17 20.89
C PRO A 124 -1.31 5.89 19.56
N LEU A 125 -1.93 5.22 18.58
CA LEU A 125 -2.21 5.77 17.26
C LEU A 125 -3.68 5.63 16.89
N GLN A 126 -4.29 6.69 16.36
CA GLN A 126 -5.65 6.62 15.84
C GLN A 126 -5.68 5.82 14.54
N ARG A 127 -6.66 4.91 14.43
CA ARG A 127 -6.95 4.13 13.21
C ARG A 127 -5.79 3.26 12.69
N GLN A 128 -4.69 3.16 13.43
CA GLN A 128 -3.52 2.35 13.07
C GLN A 128 -3.27 1.24 14.09
N HIS A 129 -4.35 0.75 14.70
CA HIS A 129 -4.30 -0.31 15.71
C HIS A 129 -3.57 -1.58 15.22
N TRP A 130 -3.67 -1.90 13.91
CA TRP A 130 -2.95 -3.00 13.28
C TRP A 130 -1.42 -2.94 13.45
N LEU A 131 -0.85 -1.73 13.63
CA LEU A 131 0.60 -1.54 13.75
C LEU A 131 1.16 -2.18 15.03
N GLY A 132 0.37 -2.25 16.10
CA GLY A 132 0.79 -2.89 17.36
C GLY A 132 1.25 -4.32 17.16
N SER A 133 0.54 -5.08 16.32
CA SER A 133 0.88 -6.48 16.06
C SER A 133 2.19 -6.64 15.29
N ILE A 134 2.51 -5.67 14.42
CA ILE A 134 3.76 -5.63 13.68
C ILE A 134 4.92 -5.25 14.61
N LEU A 135 4.71 -4.26 15.47
CA LEU A 135 5.71 -3.83 16.44
C LEU A 135 6.04 -4.95 17.44
N VAL A 136 5.03 -5.63 17.99
CA VAL A 136 5.21 -6.80 18.86
C VAL A 136 5.93 -7.94 18.12
N GLY A 137 5.57 -8.21 16.86
CA GLY A 137 6.29 -9.18 16.02
C GLY A 137 7.76 -8.79 15.77
N SER A 138 8.03 -7.49 15.58
CA SER A 138 9.39 -6.96 15.40
C SER A 138 10.22 -7.06 16.67
N TYR A 139 9.60 -6.88 17.83
CA TYR A 139 10.22 -7.07 19.15
C TYR A 139 10.64 -8.52 19.38
N LEU A 140 9.79 -9.48 19.05
CA LEU A 140 10.16 -10.91 19.13
C LEU A 140 11.35 -11.26 18.21
N ARG A 141 11.38 -10.63 17.03
CA ARG A 141 12.51 -10.76 16.10
C ARG A 141 13.79 -10.13 16.67
N SER A 142 13.72 -8.91 17.25
CA SER A 142 14.88 -8.24 17.85
C SER A 142 15.44 -9.01 19.06
N ARG A 143 14.57 -9.71 19.80
CA ARG A 143 14.95 -10.61 20.90
C ARG A 143 15.48 -11.98 20.43
N GLY A 144 15.68 -12.18 19.13
CA GLY A 144 16.30 -13.38 18.55
C GLY A 144 15.42 -14.64 18.54
N LYS A 145 14.12 -14.52 18.83
CA LYS A 145 13.20 -15.67 18.82
C LYS A 145 12.76 -16.08 17.42
N VAL A 146 12.78 -15.14 16.48
CA VAL A 146 12.50 -15.40 15.05
C VAL A 146 13.58 -14.71 14.23
N ALA A 147 14.32 -15.46 13.41
CA ALA A 147 15.48 -14.93 12.69
C ALA A 147 15.14 -14.45 11.27
N SER A 148 14.21 -15.12 10.60
CA SER A 148 13.96 -14.94 9.16
C SER A 148 12.66 -14.22 8.82
N HIS A 149 11.69 -14.16 9.73
CA HIS A 149 10.36 -13.63 9.46
C HIS A 149 9.84 -12.79 10.62
N LEU A 150 8.83 -11.96 10.35
CA LEU A 150 8.06 -11.29 11.39
C LEU A 150 6.96 -12.26 11.85
N LEU A 151 6.89 -12.52 13.16
CA LEU A 151 5.86 -13.40 13.70
C LEU A 151 4.48 -12.77 13.45
N ALA A 152 3.57 -13.50 12.80
CA ALA A 152 2.17 -13.11 12.68
C ALA A 152 1.45 -13.30 14.03
N PHE A 153 1.72 -12.42 14.98
CA PHE A 153 1.27 -12.51 16.38
C PHE A 153 -0.25 -12.75 16.49
N ASN A 154 -1.05 -12.06 15.68
CA ASN A 154 -2.51 -12.15 15.66
C ASN A 154 -3.07 -13.54 15.29
N VAL A 155 -2.27 -14.41 14.66
CA VAL A 155 -2.72 -15.78 14.35
C VAL A 155 -2.93 -16.59 15.63
N GLY A 156 -2.11 -16.37 16.65
CA GLY A 156 -2.24 -17.04 17.95
C GLY A 156 -3.49 -16.60 18.73
N LEU A 157 -3.89 -15.34 18.60
CA LEU A 157 -5.09 -14.79 19.24
C LEU A 157 -6.40 -15.43 18.75
N LYS A 158 -6.41 -16.03 17.56
CA LYS A 158 -7.58 -16.76 17.03
C LYS A 158 -7.84 -18.10 17.72
N ALA A 159 -6.85 -18.68 18.40
CA ALA A 159 -6.97 -19.98 19.04
C ALA A 159 -7.74 -19.94 20.37
N ILE A 160 -8.05 -18.73 20.88
CA ILE A 160 -8.83 -18.55 22.10
C ILE A 160 -10.31 -18.55 21.71
N SER A 161 -11.02 -19.66 21.98
CA SER A 161 -12.48 -19.67 21.94
C SER A 161 -12.98 -18.67 22.97
N ARG A 162 -13.82 -17.72 22.54
CA ARG A 162 -14.61 -16.88 23.44
C ARG A 162 -15.61 -17.73 24.22
#